data_AF-A0AAW0J705-F1
#
_entry.id   AF-A0AAW0J705-F1
#
_cell.length_a   1.000
_cell.length_b   1.000
_cell.length_c   1.000
_cell.angle_alpha   90.00
_cell.angle_beta   90.00
_cell.angle_gamma   90.00
#
_symmetry.space_group_name_H-M   'P 1'
#
loop_
_entity.id
_entity.type
_entity.pdbx_description
1 polymer ?
#
loop_
_entity_poly.entity_id
_entity_poly.type
_entity_poly.pdbx_seq_one_letter_code
_entity_poly.pdbx_strand_id
1 'polypeptide(L)'
;MITTMTLQLIVLALSVTSTLLLIAAAQPPPPQPLPLPSGCSNELVLFSPCLPYVSSPPNNLSNTASDSCCDAFSTALNSTNGVCLCYLVRQPSILGFPVNDTRVLSLSSVFPLEKTTTAP
;
A
#
# COMPACT_ATOMS: atom_id res chain seq x y z
N MET A 1 45.80 -39.87 4.78
CA MET A 1 45.69 -38.39 4.80
C MET A 1 44.66 -37.85 3.80
N ILE A 2 44.57 -38.39 2.57
CA ILE A 2 43.62 -37.90 1.55
C ILE A 2 42.15 -38.25 1.90
N THR A 3 41.88 -39.47 2.39
CA THR A 3 40.52 -39.93 2.75
C THR A 3 39.93 -39.22 3.97
N THR A 4 40.76 -38.73 4.90
CA THR A 4 40.32 -37.98 6.07
C THR A 4 39.95 -36.54 5.74
N MET A 5 40.66 -35.94 4.78
CA MET A 5 40.37 -34.59 4.28
C MET A 5 39.04 -34.53 3.52
N THR A 6 38.78 -35.52 2.65
CA THR A 6 37.52 -35.59 1.90
C THR A 6 36.32 -35.79 2.83
N LEU A 7 36.46 -36.61 3.87
CA LEU A 7 35.40 -36.84 4.86
C LEU A 7 35.06 -35.56 5.65
N GLN A 8 36.06 -34.78 6.05
CA GLN A 8 35.85 -33.51 6.76
C GLN A 8 35.16 -32.44 5.89
N LEU A 9 35.51 -32.36 4.61
CA LEU A 9 34.86 -31.46 3.64
C LEU A 9 33.38 -31.78 3.45
N ILE A 10 33.02 -33.07 3.39
CA ILE A 10 31.62 -33.51 3.24
C ILE A 10 30.81 -33.16 4.49
N VAL A 11 31.35 -33.39 5.69
CA VAL A 11 30.67 -33.05 6.96
C VAL A 11 30.44 -31.55 7.08
N LEU A 12 31.42 -30.73 6.71
CA LEU A 12 31.29 -29.28 6.75
C LEU A 12 30.21 -28.78 5.79
N ALA A 13 30.17 -29.30 4.56
CA ALA A 13 29.15 -28.95 3.57
C ALA A 13 27.72 -29.29 4.04
N LEU A 14 27.53 -30.45 4.69
CA LEU A 14 26.23 -30.87 5.24
C LEU A 14 25.77 -29.98 6.41
N SER A 15 26.70 -29.51 7.26
CA SER A 15 26.36 -28.63 8.38
C SER A 15 25.93 -27.21 7.92
N VAL A 16 26.56 -26.70 6.87
CA VAL A 16 26.25 -25.38 6.31
C VAL A 16 24.91 -25.38 5.58
N THR A 17 24.58 -26.43 4.82
CA THR A 17 23.27 -26.53 4.16
C THR A 17 22.13 -26.69 5.16
N SER A 18 22.34 -27.44 6.25
CA SER A 18 21.33 -27.63 7.29
C SER A 18 21.02 -26.32 8.02
N THR A 19 22.03 -25.53 8.38
CA THR A 19 21.82 -24.22 9.04
C THR A 19 21.15 -23.19 8.14
N LEU A 20 21.43 -23.20 6.83
CA LEU A 20 20.80 -22.28 5.87
C LEU A 20 19.29 -22.54 5.69
N LEU A 21 18.83 -23.79 5.84
CA LEU A 21 17.41 -24.13 5.73
C LEU A 21 16.56 -23.60 6.89
N LEU A 22 17.12 -23.43 8.10
CA LEU A 22 16.34 -22.95 9.26
C LEU A 22 16.02 -21.45 9.21
N ILE A 23 16.78 -20.65 8.46
CA ILE A 23 16.59 -19.19 8.40
C ILE A 23 15.40 -18.82 7.49
N ALA A 24 15.02 -19.71 6.57
CA ALA A 24 13.97 -19.45 5.57
C ALA A 24 12.53 -19.61 6.10
N ALA A 25 12.33 -20.13 7.32
CA ALA A 25 10.99 -20.44 7.86
C ALA A 25 10.39 -19.35 8.76
N ALA A 26 11.09 -18.24 9.01
CA ALA A 26 10.54 -17.11 9.75
C ALA A 26 9.69 -16.23 8.83
N GLN A 27 8.49 -16.71 8.46
CA GLN A 27 7.51 -15.84 7.81
C GLN A 27 7.02 -14.78 8.82
N PRO A 28 7.01 -13.48 8.45
CA PRO A 28 6.35 -12.46 9.26
C PRO A 28 4.91 -12.88 9.53
N PRO A 29 4.37 -12.64 10.73
CA PRO A 29 2.96 -12.89 11.00
C PRO A 29 2.11 -12.16 9.95
N PRO A 30 0.99 -12.77 9.50
CA PRO A 30 0.12 -12.12 8.53
C PRO A 30 -0.30 -10.74 9.05
N PRO A 31 -0.38 -9.72 8.18
CA PRO A 31 -0.85 -8.39 8.58
C PRO A 31 -2.20 -8.53 9.29
N GLN A 32 -2.25 -8.19 10.58
CA GLN A 32 -3.50 -8.16 11.31
C GLN A 32 -4.38 -7.07 10.70
N PRO A 33 -5.69 -7.29 10.48
CA PRO A 33 -6.59 -6.24 10.06
C PRO A 33 -6.57 -5.15 11.14
N LEU A 34 -5.97 -4.01 10.84
CA LEU A 34 -6.08 -2.84 11.72
C LEU A 34 -7.56 -2.49 11.81
N PRO A 35 -8.11 -2.29 13.01
CA PRO A 35 -9.44 -1.72 13.15
C PRO A 35 -9.46 -0.42 12.33
N LEU A 36 -10.39 -0.31 11.38
CA LEU A 36 -10.60 0.96 10.72
C LEU A 36 -10.94 1.96 11.83
N PRO A 37 -10.24 3.10 11.95
CA PRO A 37 -10.59 4.11 12.93
C PRO A 37 -12.07 4.40 12.78
N SER A 38 -12.83 4.26 13.87
CA SER A 38 -14.24 4.68 13.90
C SER A 38 -14.29 6.14 13.46
N GLY A 39 -14.71 6.39 12.21
CA GLY A 39 -14.67 7.72 11.59
C GLY A 39 -14.15 7.78 10.16
N CYS A 40 -13.36 6.80 9.68
CA CYS A 40 -12.81 6.88 8.31
C CYS A 40 -13.84 6.61 7.21
N SER A 41 -14.99 6.00 7.53
CA SER A 41 -16.03 5.70 6.53
C SER A 41 -16.52 6.96 5.81
N ASN A 42 -16.66 8.08 6.53
CA ASN A 42 -17.12 9.32 5.91
C ASN A 42 -16.10 9.88 4.91
N GLU A 43 -14.81 9.88 5.26
CA GLU A 43 -13.74 10.30 4.34
C GLU A 43 -13.64 9.41 3.11
N LEU A 44 -13.79 8.08 3.30
CA LEU A 44 -13.78 7.15 2.17
C LEU A 44 -15.00 7.35 1.25
N VAL A 45 -16.15 7.72 1.80
CA VAL A 45 -17.34 8.09 1.01
C VAL A 45 -17.12 9.40 0.26
N LEU A 46 -16.54 10.41 0.91
CA LEU A 46 -16.20 11.69 0.26
C LEU A 46 -15.18 11.51 -0.88
N PHE A 47 -14.31 10.50 -0.80
CA PHE A 47 -13.37 10.13 -1.85
C PHE A 47 -14.01 9.41 -3.06
N SER A 48 -15.30 9.06 -3.00
CA SER A 48 -15.99 8.33 -4.07
C SER A 48 -15.90 8.94 -5.48
N PRO A 49 -15.83 10.28 -5.68
CA PRO A 49 -15.66 10.87 -7.01
C PRO A 49 -14.36 10.44 -7.72
N CYS A 50 -13.34 10.02 -6.97
CA CYS A 50 -12.06 9.57 -7.53
C CYS A 50 -12.07 8.12 -8.02
N LEU A 51 -13.05 7.31 -7.62
CA LEU A 51 -13.08 5.87 -7.87
C LEU A 51 -13.01 5.50 -9.36
N PRO A 52 -13.71 6.18 -10.30
CA PRO A 52 -13.58 5.86 -11.72
C PRO A 52 -12.13 5.92 -12.23
N TYR A 53 -11.31 6.80 -11.66
CA TYR A 53 -9.90 6.94 -12.02
C TYR A 53 -8.99 5.98 -11.25
N VAL A 54 -9.15 5.88 -9.92
CA VAL A 54 -8.20 5.12 -9.10
C VAL A 54 -8.50 3.63 -8.99
N SER A 55 -9.66 3.16 -9.43
CA SER A 55 -10.01 1.74 -9.33
C SER A 55 -9.16 0.89 -10.28
N SER A 56 -9.07 -0.40 -9.98
CA SER A 56 -8.62 -1.43 -10.94
C SER A 56 -9.83 -2.01 -11.70
N PRO A 57 -9.62 -2.77 -12.79
CA PRO A 57 -10.71 -3.47 -13.47
C PRO A 57 -11.57 -4.30 -12.51
N PRO A 58 -12.90 -4.33 -12.70
CA PRO A 58 -13.67 -3.73 -13.80
C PRO A 58 -14.12 -2.26 -13.57
N ASN A 59 -13.77 -1.66 -12.43
CA ASN A 59 -14.33 -0.37 -12.00
C ASN A 59 -13.51 0.86 -12.44
N ASN A 60 -12.42 0.65 -13.20
CA ASN A 60 -11.56 1.70 -13.75
C ASN A 60 -12.19 2.41 -14.96
N LEU A 61 -13.37 3.01 -14.75
CA LEU A 61 -14.21 3.58 -15.80
C LEU A 61 -13.62 4.86 -16.44
N SER A 62 -12.57 5.44 -15.85
CA SER A 62 -11.90 6.63 -16.38
C SER A 62 -10.38 6.49 -16.38
N ASN A 63 -9.74 7.07 -17.40
CA ASN A 63 -8.28 7.21 -17.48
C ASN A 63 -7.78 8.56 -16.92
N THR A 64 -8.70 9.48 -16.60
CA THR A 64 -8.38 10.81 -16.07
C THR A 64 -9.21 11.06 -14.81
N ALA A 65 -8.62 11.72 -13.82
CA ALA A 65 -9.36 12.17 -12.65
C ALA A 65 -10.19 13.43 -13.01
N SER A 66 -11.42 13.52 -12.53
CA SER A 66 -12.30 14.67 -12.73
C SER A 66 -11.94 15.82 -11.77
N ASP A 67 -12.42 17.04 -12.07
CA ASP A 67 -12.32 18.18 -11.16
C ASP A 67 -13.01 17.88 -9.82
N SER A 68 -14.14 17.17 -9.84
CA SER A 68 -14.82 16.73 -8.60
C SER A 68 -13.98 15.76 -7.75
N CYS A 69 -13.10 14.97 -8.37
CA CYS A 69 -12.13 14.16 -7.65
C CYS A 69 -11.03 15.03 -7.04
N CYS A 70 -10.55 16.05 -7.75
CA CYS A 70 -9.58 17.01 -7.24
C CYS A 70 -10.07 17.69 -5.96
N ASP A 71 -11.30 18.21 -5.99
CA ASP A 71 -11.90 18.92 -4.86
C ASP A 71 -12.08 18.00 -3.66
N ALA A 72 -12.59 16.79 -3.89
CA ALA A 72 -12.76 15.77 -2.86
C ALA A 72 -11.43 15.35 -2.24
N PHE A 73 -10.41 15.10 -3.07
CA PHE A 73 -9.08 14.71 -2.63
C PHE A 73 -8.40 15.82 -1.82
N SER A 74 -8.46 17.06 -2.31
CA SER A 74 -7.89 18.22 -1.62
C SER A 74 -8.58 18.47 -0.27
N THR A 75 -9.90 18.33 -0.21
CA THR A 75 -10.68 18.44 1.03
C THR A 75 -10.29 17.36 2.03
N ALA A 76 -10.17 16.10 1.59
CA ALA A 76 -9.79 14.98 2.44
C ALA A 76 -8.36 15.11 2.98
N LEU A 77 -7.40 15.61 2.19
CA LEU A 77 -6.04 15.85 2.64
C LEU A 77 -5.91 17.02 3.63
N ASN A 78 -6.73 18.05 3.47
CA ASN A 78 -6.77 19.19 4.39
C ASN A 78 -7.52 18.88 5.70
N SER A 79 -8.26 17.77 5.74
CA SER A 79 -8.92 17.27 6.95
C SER A 79 -7.92 16.58 7.89
N THR A 80 -8.16 16.63 9.19
CA THR A 80 -7.42 15.82 10.20
C THR A 80 -7.50 14.33 9.91
N ASN A 81 -8.46 13.91 9.08
CA ASN A 81 -8.68 12.52 8.72
C ASN A 81 -8.03 12.11 7.38
N GLY A 82 -7.13 12.91 6.78
CA GLY A 82 -6.42 12.52 5.55
C GLY A 82 -5.65 11.19 5.67
N VAL A 83 -5.31 10.80 6.90
CA VAL A 83 -4.76 9.46 7.24
C VAL A 83 -5.66 8.31 6.78
N CYS A 84 -6.98 8.52 6.70
CA CYS A 84 -7.95 7.52 6.26
C CYS A 84 -7.74 7.10 4.80
N LEU A 85 -7.26 8.00 3.93
CA LEU A 85 -6.97 7.66 2.54
C LEU A 85 -5.75 6.73 2.41
N CYS A 86 -4.87 6.67 3.42
CA CYS A 86 -3.76 5.72 3.43
C CYS A 86 -4.25 4.27 3.43
N TYR A 87 -5.46 3.99 3.95
CA TYR A 87 -6.04 2.64 3.88
C TYR A 87 -6.32 2.18 2.46
N LEU A 88 -6.53 3.08 1.50
CA LEU A 88 -6.68 2.72 0.09
C LEU A 88 -5.38 2.15 -0.50
N VAL A 89 -4.22 2.59 0.02
CA VAL A 89 -2.90 2.08 -0.40
C VAL A 89 -2.53 0.84 0.41
N ARG A 90 -2.76 0.85 1.73
CA ARG A 90 -2.41 -0.28 2.61
C ARG A 90 -3.31 -1.50 2.42
N GLN A 91 -4.57 -1.28 2.08
CA GLN A 91 -5.57 -2.32 1.90
C GLN A 91 -6.40 -2.00 0.64
N PRO A 92 -5.87 -2.28 -0.56
CA PRO A 92 -6.48 -1.86 -1.83
C PRO A 92 -7.90 -2.40 -2.08
N SER A 93 -8.31 -3.46 -1.37
CA SER A 93 -9.64 -4.05 -1.48
C SER A 93 -10.61 -3.61 -0.38
N ILE A 94 -10.28 -2.57 0.40
CA ILE A 94 -11.08 -2.14 1.56
C ILE A 94 -12.50 -1.69 1.20
N LEU A 95 -12.71 -1.28 -0.05
CA LEU A 95 -14.01 -0.85 -0.57
C LEU A 95 -14.85 -2.01 -1.14
N GLY A 96 -14.40 -3.26 -0.99
CA GLY A 96 -15.04 -4.44 -1.59
C GLY A 96 -14.65 -4.68 -3.05
N PHE A 97 -13.80 -3.83 -3.63
CA PHE A 97 -13.18 -4.01 -4.94
C PHE A 97 -11.75 -3.43 -4.93
N PRO A 98 -10.85 -3.89 -5.81
CA PRO A 98 -9.47 -3.44 -5.82
C PRO A 98 -9.33 -2.01 -6.37
N VAL A 99 -8.59 -1.16 -5.67
CA VAL A 99 -8.04 0.08 -6.22
C VAL A 99 -6.62 -0.14 -6.75
N ASN A 100 -6.14 0.80 -7.56
CA ASN A 100 -4.79 0.87 -8.07
C ASN A 100 -4.01 1.89 -7.22
N ASP A 101 -3.15 1.39 -6.34
CA ASP A 101 -2.33 2.16 -5.42
C ASP A 101 -1.45 3.20 -6.12
N THR A 102 -0.91 2.85 -7.30
CA THR A 102 -0.11 3.79 -8.10
C THR A 102 -0.94 5.00 -8.54
N ARG A 103 -2.18 4.78 -8.98
CA ARG A 103 -3.12 5.85 -9.36
C ARG A 103 -3.61 6.67 -8.16
N VAL A 104 -3.79 6.04 -7.00
CA VAL A 104 -4.11 6.76 -5.75
C VAL A 104 -2.97 7.70 -5.38
N LEU A 105 -1.72 7.21 -5.41
CA LEU A 105 -0.53 8.00 -5.08
C LEU A 105 -0.24 9.10 -6.11
N SER A 106 -0.62 8.92 -7.38
CA SER A 106 -0.42 9.95 -8.41
C SER A 106 -1.38 11.14 -8.29
N LEU A 107 -2.47 11.04 -7.52
CA LEU A 107 -3.44 12.14 -7.39
C LEU A 107 -2.81 13.45 -6.89
N SER A 108 -1.84 13.38 -5.98
CA SER A 108 -1.12 14.57 -5.49
C SER A 108 -0.22 15.23 -6.54
N SER A 109 0.11 14.53 -7.63
CA SER A 109 0.87 15.07 -8.75
C SER A 109 -0.04 15.57 -9.87
N VAL A 110 -1.21 14.94 -10.07
CA VAL A 110 -2.22 15.34 -11.05
C VAL A 110 -2.88 16.65 -10.64
N PHE A 111 -3.09 16.85 -9.34
CA PHE A 111 -3.72 18.03 -8.78
C PHE A 111 -2.76 18.73 -7.82
N PRO A 112 -2.17 19.87 -8.22
CA PRO A 112 -1.41 20.68 -7.29
C PRO A 112 -2.33 21.10 -6.14
N LEU A 113 -2.00 20.70 -4.92
CA LEU A 113 -2.63 21.29 -3.74
C LEU A 113 -2.29 22.78 -3.79
N GLU A 114 -3.29 23.62 -4.05
CA GLU A 114 -3.15 25.07 -3.97
C GLU A 114 -2.57 25.41 -2.60
N LYS A 115 -1.29 25.79 -2.55
CA LYS A 115 -0.68 26.33 -1.34
C LYS A 115 -1.48 27.59 -1.02
N THR A 116 -2.29 27.56 0.04
CA THR A 116 -2.86 28.80 0.57
C THR A 116 -1.70 29.57 1.21
N THR A 117 -0.96 30.33 0.40
CA THR A 117 -0.11 31.42 0.87
C THR A 117 -1.06 32.55 1.23
N THR A 118 -1.57 32.53 2.47
CA THR A 118 -2.16 33.73 3.07
C THR A 118 -1.03 34.66 3.48
N ALA A 119 -1.25 35.94 3.14
CA ALA A 119 -0.41 37.14 3.27
C ALA A 119 0.10 37.43 4.70
N PRO A 120 0.97 38.45 4.89
CA PRO A 120 0.61 39.87 4.68
C PRO A 120 1.28 40.56 3.48
#